data_AF-A0A3M2YVP8-F1
#
_entry.id   AF-A0A3M2YVP8-F1
#
_cell.length_a   1.000
_cell.length_b   1.000
_cell.length_c   1.000
_cell.angle_alpha   90.00
_cell.angle_beta   90.00
_cell.angle_gamma   90.00
#
_symmetry.space_group_name_H-M   'P 1'
#
loop_
_entity.id
_entity.type
_entity.pdbx_description
1 polymer ?
#
loop_
_entity_poly.entity_id
_entity_poly.type
_entity_poly.pdbx_seq_one_letter_code
_entity_poly.pdbx_strand_id
1 'polypeptide(L)' 'MLTDPVYEGKSMHGMIDMVRNGEFPEGSKVLYAHLGGVPALNAYSFLFKDG' A
#
# COMPACT_ATOMS: atom_id res chain seq x y z
N MET A 1 7.86 -0.78 5.77
CA MET A 1 7.53 0.46 5.04
C MET A 1 6.11 0.83 5.41
N LEU A 2 5.84 2.09 5.78
CA LEU A 2 4.48 2.57 6.06
C LEU A 2 3.88 3.19 4.80
N THR A 3 2.58 3.02 4.59
CA THR A 3 1.80 3.69 3.54
C THR A 3 0.58 4.34 4.17
N ASP A 4 0.07 5.41 3.57
CA ASP A 4 -1.04 6.18 4.12
C ASP A 4 -2.41 5.66 3.61
N PRO A 5 -3.52 5.94 4.31
CA PRO A 5 -4.84 5.46 3.90
C PRO A 5 -5.46 6.24 2.71
N VAL A 6 -4.81 7.30 2.21
CA VAL A 6 -5.34 8.15 1.13
C VAL A 6 -4.82 7.68 -0.23
N TYR A 7 -3.52 7.45 -0.35
CA TYR A 7 -2.85 7.15 -1.62
C TYR A 7 -2.10 5.81 -1.57
N GLU A 8 -0.99 5.75 -0.84
CA GLU A 8 -0.04 4.65 -0.99
C GLU A 8 -0.60 3.33 -0.44
N GLY A 9 -1.51 3.39 0.53
CA GLY A 9 -2.25 2.24 1.01
C GLY A 9 -3.14 1.62 -0.08
N LYS A 10 -3.68 2.43 -0.99
CA LYS A 10 -4.50 1.94 -2.11
C LYS A 10 -3.65 1.33 -3.22
N SER A 11 -2.53 1.96 -3.58
CA SER A 11 -1.61 1.39 -4.58
C SER A 11 -0.96 0.10 -4.08
N MET A 12 -0.59 0.05 -2.79
CA MET A 12 -0.09 -1.16 -2.14
C MET A 12 -1.16 -2.26 -2.09
N HIS A 13 -2.39 -1.93 -1.72
CA HIS A 13 -3.51 -2.88 -1.74
C HIS A 13 -3.72 -3.47 -3.14
N GLY A 14 -3.80 -2.63 -4.18
CA GLY A 14 -3.95 -3.10 -5.56
C GLY A 14 -2.80 -4.01 -5.99
N MET A 15 -1.55 -3.65 -5.67
CA MET A 15 -0.40 -4.51 -5.99
C MET A 15 -0.47 -5.87 -5.26
N ILE A 16 -0.82 -5.88 -3.98
CA ILE A 16 -0.98 -7.12 -3.20
C ILE A 16 -2.06 -8.00 -3.82
N ASP A 17 -3.19 -7.42 -4.21
CA ASP A 17 -4.30 -8.16 -4.81
C ASP A 17 -3.94 -8.71 -6.19
N MET A 18 -3.29 -7.91 -7.05
CA MET A 18 -2.78 -8.38 -8.34
C MET A 18 -1.83 -9.57 -8.19
N VAL A 19 -0.96 -9.56 -7.18
CA VAL A 19 -0.06 -10.70 -6.88
C VAL A 19 -0.86 -11.91 -6.41
N ARG A 20 -1.81 -11.73 -5.48
CA ARG A 20 -2.66 -12.82 -4.96
C ARG A 20 -3.50 -13.49 -6.04
N ASN A 21 -3.98 -12.71 -7.00
CA ASN A 21 -4.80 -13.18 -8.11
C ASN A 21 -3.98 -13.72 -9.28
N GLY A 22 -2.64 -13.68 -9.22
CA GLY A 22 -1.76 -14.15 -10.28
C GLY A 22 -1.81 -13.28 -11.55
N GLU A 23 -2.15 -12.00 -11.43
CA GLU A 23 -2.23 -11.07 -12.57
C GLU A 23 -0.84 -10.71 -13.12
N PHE A 24 0.20 -10.81 -12.27
CA PHE A 24 1.59 -10.79 -12.72
C PHE A 24 2.10 -12.21 -13.00
N PRO A 25 2.75 -12.46 -14.16
CA PRO A 25 3.36 -13.76 -14.45
C PRO A 25 4.37 -14.19 -13.37
N GLU A 26 4.45 -15.49 -13.09
CA GLU A 26 5.44 -16.05 -12.15
C GLU A 26 6.87 -15.61 -12.53
N GLY A 27 7.66 -15.22 -11.54
CA GLY A 27 9.03 -14.71 -11.73
C GLY A 27 9.13 -13.24 -12.14
N SER A 28 8.00 -12.52 -12.29
CA SER A 28 8.00 -11.08 -12.56
C SER A 28 8.69 -10.27 -11.47
N LYS A 29 9.43 -9.22 -11.87
CA LYS A 29 9.98 -8.20 -10.98
C LYS A 29 9.11 -6.95 -11.06
N VAL A 30 8.33 -6.69 -10.02
CA VAL A 30 7.42 -5.55 -9.95
C VAL A 30 8.08 -4.40 -9.18
N LEU A 31 8.20 -3.23 -9.81
CA LEU A 31 8.71 -2.02 -9.17
C LEU A 31 7.55 -1.25 -8.54
N TYR A 32 7.49 -1.24 -7.21
CA TYR A 32 6.57 -0.39 -6.47
C TYR A 32 7.16 1.02 -6.31
N ALA A 33 6.51 2.03 -6.89
CA ALA A 33 6.89 3.42 -6.72
C ALA A 33 6.23 4.00 -5.46
N HIS A 34 6.98 4.07 -4.37
CA HIS A 34 6.52 4.64 -3.10
C HIS A 34 6.62 6.18 -3.12
N LEU A 35 5.50 6.86 -3.27
CA LEU A 35 5.46 8.32 -3.53
C LEU A 35 5.43 9.18 -2.25
N GLY A 36 5.28 8.57 -1.07
CA GLY A 36 5.29 9.27 0.21
C GLY A 36 3.94 9.25 0.93
N GLY A 37 3.41 10.42 1.32
CA GLY A 37 2.08 10.54 1.96
C GLY A 37 1.99 10.14 3.44
N VAL A 38 2.99 9.42 3.97
CA VAL A 38 3.03 8.91 5.36
C VAL A 38 2.65 9.95 6.44
N PRO A 39 3.06 11.24 6.39
CA PRO A 39 2.65 12.23 7.40
C PRO A 39 1.13 12.37 7.58
N ALA A 40 0.33 12.06 6.55
CA ALA A 40 -1.14 12.11 6.61
C ALA A 40 -1.73 11.11 7.62
N LEU A 41 -1.01 10.04 7.99
CA LEU A 41 -1.45 9.07 9.00
C LEU A 41 -1.89 9.71 10.32
N ASN A 42 -1.26 10.83 10.72
CA ASN A 42 -1.61 11.54 11.94
C ASN A 42 -3.06 12.04 11.97
N ALA A 43 -3.65 12.33 10.80
CA ALA A 43 -5.06 12.73 10.69
C ALA A 43 -6.04 11.56 10.85
N TYR A 44 -5.56 10.31 10.87
CA TYR A 44 -6.36 9.08 10.94
C TYR A 44 -6.09 8.28 12.22
N SER A 45 -5.63 8.93 13.29
CA SER A 45 -5.19 8.27 14.53
C SER A 45 -6.22 7.31 15.14
N PHE A 46 -7.51 7.67 15.12
CA PHE A 46 -8.55 6.81 15.69
C PHE A 46 -8.73 5.49 14.93
N LEU A 47 -8.51 5.47 13.61
CA LEU A 47 -8.61 4.25 12.81
C LEU A 47 -7.52 3.22 13.17
N PHE A 48 -6.37 3.68 13.65
CA PHE A 48 -5.19 2.86 13.93
C PHE A 48 -4.81 2.88 15.42
N LYS A 49 -5.78 3.11 16.31
CA LYS A 49 -5.52 3.30 17.75
C LYS A 49 -4.90 2.07 18.45
N ASP A 50 -5.12 0.88 17.90
CA ASP A 50 -4.65 -0.40 18.46
C ASP A 50 -3.71 -1.16 17.50
N GLY A 51 -3.19 -0.48 16.47
CA GLY A 51 -2.52 -1.08 15.32
C GLY A 51 -3.50 -1.54 14.24
#